data_AF-A0A6P4G2G5-F1
#
_entry.id   AF-A0A6P4G2G5-F1
#
_cell.length_a   1.000
_cell.length_b   1.000
_cell.length_c   1.000
_cell.angle_alpha   90.00
_cell.angle_beta   90.00
_cell.angle_gamma   90.00
#
_symmetry.space_group_name_H-M   'P 1'
#
loop_
_entity.id
_entity.type
_entity.pdbx_description
1 polymer ?
#
loop_
_entity_poly.entity_id
_entity_poly.type
_entity_poly.pdbx_seq_one_letter_code
_entity_poly.pdbx_strand_id
1 'polypeptide(L)'
;MGRRHKHCHHRLCGSSSSPLQRLVELQLLLPALLVVLLATTLGLACRVSEFSCKGSGNSGNICVPLDKYCDGRSDCADGSDEPKHCSVCNRTYYGDIGRTYAIKVPTPQWNKLPFLCHLTFTASGHDQGDIVQVSKAVVEVPGD
;
A
#
# COMPACT_ATOMS: atom_id res chain seq x y z
N MET A 1 11.77 71.77 -35.35
CA MET A 1 10.98 70.55 -35.59
C MET A 1 10.66 69.88 -34.26
N GLY A 2 9.37 69.80 -33.90
CA GLY A 2 8.92 69.16 -32.65
C GLY A 2 8.81 67.64 -32.78
N ARG A 3 9.36 66.90 -31.80
CA ARG A 3 9.12 65.45 -31.65
C ARG A 3 8.08 65.24 -30.55
N ARG A 4 6.94 64.66 -30.94
CA ARG A 4 5.82 64.30 -30.05
C ARG A 4 6.17 63.01 -29.29
N HIS A 5 5.92 63.01 -27.98
CA HIS A 5 5.79 61.81 -27.14
C HIS A 5 4.69 60.88 -27.65
N LYS A 6 4.83 59.55 -27.48
CA LYS A 6 3.76 58.63 -27.03
C LYS A 6 4.36 57.39 -26.33
N HIS A 7 4.07 57.28 -25.03
CA HIS A 7 4.10 56.03 -24.25
C HIS A 7 3.10 55.02 -24.83
N CYS A 8 3.38 53.71 -24.72
CA CYS A 8 2.37 52.66 -24.78
C CYS A 8 2.55 51.67 -23.62
N HIS A 9 1.59 51.73 -22.69
CA HIS A 9 1.27 50.71 -21.70
C HIS A 9 0.50 49.56 -22.37
N HIS A 10 0.69 48.34 -21.85
CA HIS A 10 -0.28 47.23 -21.87
C HIS A 10 -0.94 46.90 -23.23
N ARG A 11 -0.30 46.05 -24.04
CA ARG A 11 -1.01 45.20 -24.98
C ARG A 11 -0.86 43.75 -24.55
N LEU A 12 -1.96 43.17 -24.11
CA LEU A 12 -2.20 41.73 -24.10
C LEU A 12 -1.85 41.21 -25.51
N CYS A 13 -0.74 40.52 -25.62
CA CYS A 13 -0.33 39.87 -26.86
C CYS A 13 -1.27 38.69 -27.06
N GLY A 14 -2.16 38.77 -28.05
CA GLY A 14 -3.02 37.67 -28.45
C GLY A 14 -2.16 36.50 -28.95
N SER A 15 -2.28 35.36 -28.29
CA SER A 15 -1.58 34.12 -28.63
C SER A 15 -2.16 33.53 -29.92
N SER A 16 -1.68 33.94 -31.09
CA SER A 16 -1.87 33.18 -32.32
C SER A 16 -0.99 31.93 -32.27
N SER A 17 -1.51 30.84 -31.70
CA SER A 17 -0.79 29.56 -31.63
C SER A 17 -0.48 29.08 -33.05
N SER A 18 0.81 29.05 -33.41
CA SER A 18 1.25 28.49 -34.69
C SER A 18 0.86 26.99 -34.78
N PRO A 19 0.61 26.43 -35.99
CA PRO A 19 0.25 25.01 -36.13
C PRO A 19 1.35 24.08 -35.60
N LEU A 20 2.61 24.52 -35.64
CA LEU A 20 3.74 23.84 -35.00
C LEU A 20 3.68 23.86 -33.47
N GLN A 21 3.19 24.94 -32.85
CA GLN A 21 2.99 25.01 -31.39
C GLN A 21 1.90 24.06 -30.91
N ARG A 22 0.83 23.86 -31.70
CA ARG A 22 -0.22 22.88 -31.37
C ARG A 22 0.27 21.43 -31.42
N LEU A 23 1.21 21.13 -32.31
CA LEU A 23 1.87 19.82 -32.36
C LEU A 23 2.75 19.61 -31.12
N VAL A 24 3.52 20.61 -30.69
CA VAL A 24 4.36 20.52 -29.47
C VAL A 24 3.53 20.31 -28.20
N GLU A 25 2.41 21.02 -28.05
CA GLU A 25 1.47 20.80 -26.94
C GLU A 25 0.94 19.35 -26.93
N LEU A 26 0.56 18.81 -28.09
CA LEU A 26 0.06 17.43 -28.20
C LEU A 26 1.15 16.38 -27.89
N GLN A 27 2.42 16.67 -28.20
CA GLN A 27 3.57 15.82 -27.89
C GLN A 27 3.89 15.76 -26.39
N LEU A 28 3.55 16.79 -25.60
CA LEU A 28 3.66 16.75 -24.12
C LEU A 28 2.41 16.18 -23.43
N LEU A 29 1.23 16.35 -24.02
CA LEU A 29 -0.03 15.86 -23.44
C LEU A 29 -0.13 14.33 -23.46
N LEU A 30 0.39 13.66 -24.50
CA LEU A 30 0.40 12.19 -24.60
C LEU A 30 1.24 11.50 -23.50
N PRO A 31 2.51 11.85 -23.27
CA PRO A 31 3.30 11.28 -22.18
C PRO A 31 2.78 11.73 -20.80
N ALA A 32 2.29 12.97 -20.66
CA ALA A 32 1.66 13.41 -19.41
C ALA A 32 0.41 12.59 -19.08
N LEU A 33 -0.45 12.31 -20.06
CA LEU A 33 -1.62 11.46 -19.90
C LEU A 33 -1.22 10.02 -19.56
N LEU A 34 -0.18 9.48 -20.21
CA LEU A 34 0.36 8.15 -19.89
C LEU A 34 0.92 8.10 -18.46
N VAL A 35 1.66 9.12 -18.02
CA VAL A 35 2.19 9.22 -16.65
C VAL A 35 1.04 9.33 -15.63
N VAL A 36 0.00 10.11 -15.93
CA VAL A 36 -1.20 10.21 -15.07
C VAL A 36 -1.93 8.87 -15.02
N LEU A 37 -2.12 8.18 -16.15
CA LEU A 37 -2.74 6.86 -16.20
C LEU A 37 -1.94 5.82 -15.40
N LEU A 38 -0.61 5.80 -15.55
CA LEU A 38 0.28 4.94 -14.76
C LEU A 38 0.26 5.28 -13.27
N ALA A 39 0.21 6.57 -12.91
CA ALA A 39 0.10 7.00 -11.52
C ALA A 39 -1.25 6.61 -10.90
N THR A 40 -2.34 6.64 -11.66
CA THR A 40 -3.67 6.24 -11.17
C THR A 40 -3.82 4.74 -10.94
N THR A 41 -3.02 3.89 -11.60
CA THR A 41 -3.09 2.43 -11.44
C THR A 41 -2.18 1.89 -10.32
N LEU A 42 -1.12 2.61 -9.95
CA LEU A 42 -0.15 2.16 -8.94
C LEU A 42 -0.66 2.23 -7.48
N GLY A 43 -1.70 3.01 -7.21
CA GLY A 43 -2.24 3.22 -5.85
C GLY A 43 -3.28 2.20 -5.37
N LEU A 44 -3.53 1.13 -6.15
CA LEU A 44 -4.63 0.19 -5.89
C LEU A 44 -4.21 -1.12 -5.20
N ALA A 45 -2.92 -1.36 -4.97
CA ALA A 45 -2.45 -2.62 -4.39
C ALA A 45 -2.06 -2.47 -2.91
N CYS A 46 -2.38 -3.46 -2.09
CA CYS A 46 -1.86 -3.56 -0.72
C CYS A 46 -0.36 -3.78 -0.71
N ARG A 47 0.29 -3.41 0.40
CA ARG A 47 1.69 -3.79 0.64
C ARG A 47 1.80 -5.30 0.80
N VAL A 48 2.99 -5.84 0.58
CA VAL A 48 3.28 -7.26 0.84
C VAL A 48 3.16 -7.62 2.34
N SER A 49 3.31 -6.63 3.23
CA SER A 49 3.09 -6.71 4.67
C SER A 49 1.60 -6.65 5.08
N GLU A 50 0.70 -6.59 4.11
CA GLU A 50 -0.75 -6.44 4.30
C GLU A 50 -1.55 -7.52 3.54
N PHE A 51 -2.74 -7.81 4.03
CA PHE A 51 -3.75 -8.66 3.42
C PHE A 51 -4.84 -7.80 2.79
N SER A 52 -5.25 -8.17 1.57
CA SER A 52 -6.30 -7.47 0.81
C SER A 52 -7.68 -8.07 1.11
N CYS A 53 -8.59 -7.26 1.64
CA CYS A 53 -9.98 -7.67 1.86
C CYS A 53 -10.72 -7.92 0.53
N LYS A 54 -11.70 -8.83 0.51
CA LYS A 54 -12.56 -9.04 -0.67
C LYS A 54 -13.59 -7.91 -0.75
N GLY A 55 -13.70 -7.26 -1.90
CA GLY A 55 -14.61 -6.11 -2.09
C GLY A 55 -13.90 -4.79 -2.39
N SER A 56 -12.59 -4.81 -2.64
CA SER A 56 -11.89 -3.70 -3.28
C SER A 56 -12.29 -3.56 -4.75
N GLY A 57 -13.47 -2.99 -4.97
CA GLY A 57 -13.93 -2.52 -6.26
C GLY A 57 -14.20 -1.02 -6.16
N ASN A 58 -13.50 -0.23 -6.98
CA ASN A 58 -13.72 1.20 -7.26
C ASN A 58 -13.67 2.21 -6.09
N SER A 59 -13.52 1.80 -4.82
CA SER A 59 -13.47 2.72 -3.67
C SER A 59 -12.16 2.67 -2.85
N GLY A 60 -11.14 1.96 -3.34
CA GLY A 60 -9.86 1.77 -2.67
C GLY A 60 -9.71 0.37 -2.05
N ASN A 61 -8.48 -0.15 -2.10
CA ASN A 61 -8.11 -1.43 -1.51
C ASN A 61 -8.09 -1.30 0.02
N ILE A 62 -8.98 -2.00 0.73
CA ILE A 62 -8.89 -2.11 2.20
C ILE A 62 -7.81 -3.14 2.49
N CYS A 63 -6.75 -2.68 3.15
CA CYS A 63 -5.57 -3.46 3.50
C CYS A 63 -5.49 -3.57 5.02
N VAL A 64 -5.40 -4.79 5.53
CA VAL A 64 -5.16 -5.07 6.95
C VAL A 64 -3.75 -5.63 7.12
N PRO A 65 -2.98 -5.27 8.15
CA PRO A 65 -1.66 -5.85 8.38
C PRO A 65 -1.70 -7.39 8.47
N LEU A 66 -0.65 -8.08 8.00
CA LEU A 66 -0.60 -9.55 8.03
C LEU A 66 -0.73 -10.16 9.42
N ASP A 67 -0.34 -9.45 10.49
CA ASP A 67 -0.50 -9.89 11.88
C ASP A 67 -1.95 -9.76 12.41
N LYS A 68 -2.81 -9.03 11.71
CA LYS A 68 -4.26 -8.99 11.97
C LYS A 68 -5.05 -10.02 11.18
N TYR A 69 -4.46 -10.61 10.14
CA TYR A 69 -5.08 -11.76 9.50
C TYR A 69 -5.10 -12.92 10.50
N CYS A 70 -6.28 -13.48 10.75
CA CYS A 70 -6.45 -14.60 11.69
C CYS A 70 -6.20 -14.28 13.16
N ASP A 71 -6.37 -13.04 13.58
CA ASP A 71 -6.21 -12.63 14.97
C ASP A 71 -7.48 -12.86 15.82
N GLY A 72 -8.55 -13.36 15.20
CA GLY A 72 -9.84 -13.65 15.81
C GLY A 72 -10.79 -12.45 15.83
N ARG A 73 -10.45 -11.36 15.14
CA ARG A 73 -11.28 -10.16 15.01
C ARG A 73 -11.44 -9.81 13.53
N SER A 74 -12.68 -9.63 13.11
CA SER A 74 -13.01 -9.12 11.77
C SER A 74 -12.59 -7.66 11.66
N ASP A 75 -11.47 -7.39 10.99
CA ASP A 75 -10.99 -6.06 10.64
C ASP A 75 -11.38 -5.69 9.19
N CYS A 76 -11.58 -6.67 8.30
CA CYS A 76 -12.24 -6.40 7.02
C CYS A 76 -13.75 -6.18 7.22
N ALA A 77 -14.32 -5.27 6.42
CA ALA A 77 -15.77 -4.99 6.44
C ALA A 77 -16.64 -6.20 6.05
N ASP A 78 -16.07 -7.12 5.26
CA ASP A 78 -16.70 -8.37 4.85
C ASP A 78 -16.24 -9.58 5.69
N GLY A 79 -15.31 -9.37 6.63
CA GLY A 79 -14.69 -10.43 7.45
C GLY A 79 -13.83 -11.42 6.67
N SER A 80 -13.35 -11.06 5.47
CA SER A 80 -12.52 -11.95 4.64
C SER A 80 -11.16 -12.32 5.25
N ASP A 81 -10.72 -11.56 6.24
CA ASP A 81 -9.55 -11.81 7.07
C ASP A 81 -9.74 -12.95 8.10
N GLU A 82 -10.99 -13.34 8.40
CA GLU A 82 -11.34 -14.36 9.41
C GLU A 82 -12.17 -15.53 8.84
N PRO A 83 -11.67 -16.32 7.87
CA PRO A 83 -12.40 -17.47 7.35
C PRO A 83 -12.54 -18.60 8.39
N LYS A 84 -13.57 -19.47 8.22
CA LYS A 84 -13.88 -20.57 9.17
C LYS A 84 -12.72 -21.52 9.50
N HIS A 85 -11.75 -21.69 8.59
CA HIS A 85 -10.58 -22.55 8.78
C HIS A 85 -9.29 -21.73 8.66
N CYS A 86 -9.28 -20.57 9.31
CA CYS A 86 -8.13 -19.70 9.36
C CYS A 86 -7.04 -20.23 10.30
N SER A 87 -5.77 -19.98 9.97
CA SER A 87 -4.63 -20.22 10.86
C SER A 87 -3.52 -19.19 10.65
N VAL A 88 -2.89 -18.75 11.75
CA VAL A 88 -1.63 -17.96 11.75
C VAL A 88 -0.41 -18.82 11.43
N CYS A 89 -0.52 -20.15 11.56
CA CYS A 89 0.58 -21.08 11.37
C CYS A 89 0.82 -21.44 9.90
N ASN A 90 2.06 -21.85 9.59
CA ASN A 90 2.53 -22.23 8.25
C ASN A 90 2.39 -21.10 7.22
N ARG A 91 2.69 -19.86 7.66
CA ARG A 91 2.62 -18.66 6.83
C ARG A 91 3.94 -17.90 6.82
N THR A 92 4.15 -17.18 5.73
CA THR A 92 5.25 -16.21 5.60
C THR A 92 4.72 -14.81 5.92
N TYR A 93 5.43 -14.13 6.82
CA TYR A 93 5.16 -12.77 7.27
C TYR A 93 6.21 -11.83 6.72
N TYR A 94 5.72 -10.69 6.22
CA TYR A 94 6.50 -9.55 5.79
C TYR A 94 6.21 -8.37 6.71
N GLY A 95 7.16 -7.46 6.82
CA GLY A 95 7.01 -6.25 7.61
C GLY A 95 7.63 -5.05 6.91
N ASP A 96 7.25 -3.86 7.37
CA ASP A 96 7.84 -2.60 6.93
C ASP A 96 8.95 -2.16 7.91
N ILE A 97 9.96 -1.45 7.41
CA ILE A 97 11.03 -0.88 8.26
C ILE A 97 10.45 -0.02 9.39
N GLY A 98 10.95 -0.22 10.61
CA GLY A 98 10.60 0.58 11.78
C GLY A 98 9.23 0.28 12.37
N ARG A 99 8.52 -0.75 11.87
CA ARG A 99 7.27 -1.23 12.45
C ARG A 99 7.47 -2.50 13.27
N THR A 100 6.64 -2.65 14.30
CA THR A 100 6.59 -3.85 15.14
C THR A 100 5.21 -4.48 15.00
N TYR A 101 5.18 -5.77 14.75
CA TYR A 101 3.96 -6.55 14.51
C TYR A 101 3.78 -7.57 15.64
N ALA A 102 2.53 -7.83 16.05
CA ALA A 102 2.24 -8.69 17.20
C ALA A 102 1.42 -9.91 16.77
N ILE A 103 2.06 -11.08 16.74
CA ILE A 103 1.42 -12.33 16.32
C ILE A 103 1.04 -13.14 17.56
N LYS A 104 -0.25 -13.44 17.72
CA LYS A 104 -0.76 -14.33 18.76
C LYS A 104 -0.86 -15.75 18.23
N VAL A 105 -0.03 -16.66 18.74
CA VAL A 105 -0.10 -18.07 18.38
C VAL A 105 -1.09 -18.77 19.33
N PRO A 106 -2.17 -19.37 18.82
CA PRO A 106 -3.16 -20.02 19.66
C PRO A 106 -2.54 -21.21 20.40
N THR A 107 -2.95 -21.38 21.66
CA THR A 107 -2.52 -22.53 22.45
C THR A 107 -3.03 -23.82 21.81
N PRO A 108 -2.16 -24.81 21.64
CA PRO A 108 -2.53 -26.07 21.03
C PRO A 108 -3.48 -26.87 21.91
N GLN A 109 -4.33 -27.66 21.27
CA GLN A 109 -5.16 -28.65 21.96
C GLN A 109 -4.29 -29.87 22.25
N TRP A 110 -4.08 -30.22 23.53
CA TRP A 110 -3.27 -31.37 23.95
C TRP A 110 -3.65 -32.69 23.27
N ASN A 111 -4.93 -32.82 22.86
CA ASN A 111 -5.48 -34.01 22.24
C ASN A 111 -5.19 -34.09 20.72
N LYS A 112 -4.50 -33.11 20.12
CA LYS A 112 -4.14 -33.05 18.69
C LYS A 112 -2.63 -32.86 18.50
N LEU A 113 -1.86 -33.84 18.98
CA LEU A 113 -0.41 -33.88 18.81
C LEU A 113 0.00 -34.58 17.50
N PRO A 114 1.15 -34.19 16.89
CA PRO A 114 1.98 -33.04 17.27
C PRO A 114 1.40 -31.73 16.73
N PHE A 115 1.31 -30.71 17.59
CA PHE A 115 1.02 -29.35 17.14
C PHE A 115 2.36 -28.69 16.75
N LEU A 116 2.54 -28.36 15.48
CA LEU A 116 3.69 -27.60 15.01
C LEU A 116 3.17 -26.34 14.31
N CYS A 117 3.52 -25.18 14.85
CA CYS A 117 3.21 -23.89 14.25
C CYS A 117 4.50 -23.28 13.70
N HIS A 118 4.71 -23.40 12.40
CA HIS A 118 5.88 -22.82 11.75
C HIS A 118 5.53 -21.43 11.23
N LEU A 119 6.24 -20.40 11.70
CA LEU A 119 6.15 -19.03 11.19
C LEU A 119 7.44 -18.71 10.43
N THR A 120 7.31 -18.20 9.20
CA THR A 120 8.45 -17.74 8.41
C THR A 120 8.43 -16.22 8.36
N PHE A 121 9.52 -15.55 8.71
CA PHE A 121 9.66 -14.10 8.59
C PHE A 121 10.64 -13.77 7.47
N THR A 122 10.27 -12.84 6.59
CA THR A 122 11.11 -12.49 5.44
C THR A 122 11.38 -11.00 5.38
N ALA A 123 12.66 -10.65 5.26
CA ALA A 123 13.16 -9.30 5.00
C ALA A 123 13.89 -9.34 3.65
N SER A 124 13.21 -8.88 2.60
CA SER A 124 13.71 -9.00 1.21
C SER A 124 14.49 -7.76 0.75
N GLY A 125 14.84 -6.84 1.66
CA GLY A 125 15.43 -5.54 1.36
C GLY A 125 14.41 -4.46 1.00
N HIS A 126 14.90 -3.27 0.63
CA HIS A 126 14.10 -2.07 0.33
C HIS A 126 13.16 -1.73 1.50
N ASP A 127 11.85 -1.58 1.26
CA ASP A 127 10.86 -1.20 2.28
C ASP A 127 10.66 -2.27 3.38
N GLN A 128 11.18 -3.49 3.17
CA GLN A 128 11.10 -4.61 4.11
C GLN A 128 12.33 -4.73 5.01
N GLY A 129 13.38 -3.93 4.75
CA GLY A 129 14.66 -4.00 5.45
C GLY A 129 15.44 -5.30 5.19
N ASP A 130 16.62 -5.38 5.80
CA ASP A 130 17.55 -6.50 5.61
C ASP A 130 17.59 -7.46 6.82
N ILE A 131 17.01 -7.04 7.95
CA ILE A 131 17.11 -7.75 9.23
C ILE A 131 15.71 -7.87 9.85
N VAL A 132 15.35 -9.10 10.22
CA VAL A 132 14.17 -9.37 11.05
C VAL A 132 14.58 -9.40 12.52
N GLN A 133 13.98 -8.55 13.34
CA GLN A 133 14.15 -8.58 14.80
C GLN A 133 12.91 -9.14 15.47
N VAL A 134 13.03 -10.35 16.03
CA VAL A 134 11.98 -10.96 16.87
C VAL A 134 12.27 -10.63 18.32
N SER A 135 11.38 -9.85 18.95
CA SER A 135 11.53 -9.45 20.35
C SER A 135 10.39 -10.03 21.17
N LYS A 136 10.74 -10.91 22.12
CA LYS A 136 9.86 -11.48 23.16
C LYS A 136 8.74 -12.40 22.63
N ALA A 137 8.89 -13.71 22.83
CA ALA A 137 7.75 -14.63 22.83
C ALA A 137 7.13 -14.61 24.24
N VAL A 138 5.94 -14.00 24.38
CA VAL A 138 5.17 -14.06 25.62
C VAL A 138 4.23 -15.25 25.53
N VAL A 139 4.44 -16.24 26.38
CA VAL A 139 3.46 -17.30 26.59
C VAL A 139 2.48 -16.77 27.62
N GLU A 140 1.33 -16.26 27.15
CA GLU A 140 0.22 -15.93 28.04
C GLU A 140 -0.42 -17.24 28.49
N VAL A 141 -0.17 -17.63 29.75
CA VAL A 141 -0.85 -18.77 30.37
C VAL A 141 -2.20 -18.27 30.88
N PRO A 142 -3.35 -18.76 30.36
CA PRO A 142 -4.64 -18.32 30.85
C PRO A 142 -4.87 -18.86 32.27
N GLY A 143 -4.80 -17.98 33.28
CA GLY A 143 -5.28 -18.23 34.64
C GLY A 143 -4.23 -18.18 35.75
N ASP A 144 -3.92 -16.96 36.20
CA ASP A 144 -3.68 -16.67 37.63
C ASP A 144 -4.75 -15.68 38.09
#